data_AF-I0L338-F1
#
_entry.id   AF-I0L338-F1
#
_cell.length_a   1.000
_cell.length_b   1.000
_cell.length_c   1.000
_cell.angle_alpha   90.00
_cell.angle_beta   90.00
_cell.angle_gamma   90.00
#
_symmetry.space_group_name_H-M   'P 1'
#
loop_
_entity.id
_entity.type
_entity.pdbx_description
1 polymer ?
#
loop_
_entity_poly.entity_id
_entity_poly.type
_entity_poly.pdbx_seq_one_letter_code
_entity_poly.pdbx_strand_id
1 'polypeptide(L)'
;MPEWAGRGDRGGRQRRAFGVGGALLGIALVMLLAAWRSSGFLSDLLLNIGSSVVLAAISYVIFDPLFEEARRARVQEHLSFDQHAFVTRLHRSGRRVRILDTWTILLEDTQREEALRGMRAALANGAQVQLLLLDPDCTAAQQRSEELERQRVDVPRQIRTNLRHLALFQDTLDARLRHRLQVRLYDASPSIQLYQWDSRALISFFPIGKLSFNVPQLEVDMDSPWGGFVHARFEELWEHEQATVNLERYWSVAVMLRHDDSDVIEMQVPYVSVEGQHYVDCSGFKARGPLTVRAVLPPRAPGGAPAVFALAEPADGDRTPADTVRRHFDQKYGGGDGPREIRRLVPPPDGSRTPAPRSAAAGDAHGR
;
A
#
# COMPACT_ATOMS: atom_id res chain seq x y z
N MET A 1 32.86 15.23 1.99
CA MET A 1 33.17 14.90 3.40
C MET A 1 33.05 13.38 3.55
N PRO A 2 34.08 12.70 4.07
CA PRO A 2 34.12 11.24 4.07
C PRO A 2 33.42 10.69 5.31
N GLU A 3 32.62 9.63 5.15
CA GLU A 3 32.59 8.48 6.08
C GLU A 3 31.66 7.38 5.54
N TRP A 4 32.26 6.50 4.74
CA TRP A 4 31.82 5.12 4.54
C TRP A 4 32.75 4.24 5.39
N ALA A 5 32.36 3.91 6.62
CA ALA A 5 33.00 2.85 7.40
C ALA A 5 32.11 2.44 8.58
N GLY A 6 31.18 1.49 8.38
CA GLY A 6 30.32 1.06 9.51
C GLY A 6 29.58 -0.25 9.34
N ARG A 7 29.86 -1.07 8.31
CA ARG A 7 29.12 -2.31 8.05
C ARG A 7 29.90 -3.61 8.31
N GLY A 8 31.18 -3.54 8.69
CA GLY A 8 32.04 -4.73 8.87
C GLY A 8 32.14 -5.32 10.29
N ASP A 9 31.76 -4.60 11.34
CA ASP A 9 32.19 -4.96 12.72
C ASP A 9 31.13 -5.70 13.57
N ARG A 10 29.97 -6.04 13.00
CA ARG A 10 28.83 -6.60 13.77
C ARG A 10 28.99 -8.08 14.12
N GLY A 11 29.55 -8.88 13.22
CA GLY A 11 29.89 -10.28 13.53
C GLY A 11 31.02 -10.41 14.56
N GLY A 12 31.90 -9.41 14.63
CA GLY A 12 33.02 -9.37 15.58
C GLY A 12 32.57 -9.16 17.03
N ARG A 13 31.65 -8.22 17.27
CA ARG A 13 31.15 -7.95 18.64
C ARG A 13 30.35 -9.11 19.22
N GLN A 14 29.50 -9.75 18.42
CA GLN A 14 28.71 -10.88 18.90
C GLN A 14 29.59 -12.09 19.21
N ARG A 15 30.58 -12.40 18.35
CA ARG A 15 31.59 -13.43 18.61
C ARG A 15 32.46 -13.12 19.84
N ARG A 16 32.80 -11.85 20.06
CA ARG A 16 33.54 -11.42 21.26
C ARG A 16 32.70 -11.54 22.52
N ALA A 17 31.41 -11.19 22.48
CA ALA A 17 30.51 -11.34 23.63
C ALA A 17 30.32 -12.83 24.01
N PHE A 18 30.11 -13.70 23.03
CA PHE A 18 30.08 -15.16 23.26
C PHE A 18 31.43 -15.70 23.75
N GLY A 19 32.55 -15.19 23.22
CA GLY A 19 33.89 -15.57 23.66
C GLY A 19 34.19 -15.16 25.10
N VAL A 20 33.87 -13.93 25.48
CA VAL A 20 34.07 -13.40 26.84
C VAL A 20 33.13 -14.08 27.84
N GLY A 21 31.85 -14.25 27.48
CA GLY A 21 30.89 -14.98 28.31
C GLY A 21 31.30 -16.44 28.52
N GLY A 22 31.74 -17.14 27.47
CA GLY A 22 32.25 -18.50 27.56
C GLY A 22 33.53 -18.61 28.40
N ALA A 23 34.46 -17.66 28.27
CA ALA A 23 35.68 -17.63 29.08
C ALA A 23 35.39 -17.42 30.57
N LEU A 24 34.48 -16.50 30.91
CA LEU A 24 34.07 -16.26 32.30
C LEU A 24 33.38 -17.49 32.92
N LEU A 25 32.53 -18.17 32.15
CA LEU A 25 31.85 -19.39 32.60
C LEU A 25 32.84 -20.55 32.79
N GLY A 26 33.83 -20.67 31.90
CA GLY A 26 34.93 -21.62 32.03
C GLY A 26 35.79 -21.37 33.28
N ILE A 27 36.18 -20.11 33.52
CA ILE A 27 36.93 -19.71 34.73
C ILE A 27 36.13 -20.04 35.98
N ALA A 28 34.85 -19.72 36.01
CA ALA A 28 33.99 -19.99 37.15
C ALA A 28 33.84 -21.50 37.42
N LEU A 29 33.72 -22.32 36.37
CA LEU A 29 33.68 -23.78 36.50
C LEU A 29 34.99 -24.33 37.09
N VAL A 30 36.14 -23.82 36.64
CA VAL A 30 37.46 -24.17 37.17
C VAL A 30 37.59 -23.78 38.65
N MET A 31 37.10 -22.59 39.03
CA MET A 31 37.12 -22.14 40.42
C MET A 31 36.24 -23.02 41.33
N LEU A 32 35.06 -23.44 40.86
CA LEU A 32 34.17 -24.34 41.59
C LEU A 32 34.75 -25.76 41.74
N LEU A 33 35.37 -26.29 40.68
CA LEU A 33 36.09 -27.57 40.71
C LEU A 33 37.30 -27.54 41.67
N ALA A 34 38.04 -26.42 41.68
CA ALA A 34 39.15 -26.21 42.60
C ALA A 34 38.68 -26.09 44.05
N ALA A 35 37.57 -25.38 44.29
CA ALA A 35 36.95 -25.27 45.61
C ALA A 35 36.57 -26.64 46.17
N TRP A 36 35.95 -27.50 45.34
CA TRP A 36 35.54 -28.85 45.73
C TRP A 36 36.70 -29.76 46.16
N ARG A 37 37.91 -29.49 45.67
CA ARG A 37 39.12 -30.25 46.01
C ARG A 37 39.89 -29.65 47.20
N SER A 38 39.54 -28.44 47.64
CA SER A 38 40.19 -27.72 48.72
C SER A 38 39.35 -27.74 50.01
N SER A 39 40.00 -27.77 51.17
CA SER A 39 39.34 -27.69 52.48
C SER A 39 39.72 -26.40 53.22
N GLY A 40 38.79 -25.85 54.00
CA GLY A 40 38.99 -24.63 54.81
C GLY A 40 38.72 -23.32 54.06
N PHE A 41 39.31 -22.23 54.53
CA PHE A 41 39.05 -20.84 54.11
C PHE A 41 39.12 -20.60 52.59
N LEU A 42 40.02 -21.29 51.88
CA LEU A 42 40.18 -21.14 50.44
C LEU A 42 38.96 -21.66 49.66
N SER A 43 38.30 -22.70 50.19
CA SER A 43 37.09 -23.28 49.59
C SER A 43 35.95 -22.27 49.68
N ASP A 44 35.72 -21.68 50.86
CA ASP A 44 34.67 -20.69 51.07
C ASP A 44 34.86 -19.45 50.20
N LEU A 45 36.10 -18.97 50.07
CA LEU A 45 36.43 -17.83 49.21
C LEU A 45 36.16 -18.13 47.72
N LEU A 46 36.61 -19.30 47.24
CA LEU A 46 36.42 -19.72 45.84
C LEU A 46 34.94 -19.98 45.52
N LEU A 47 34.16 -20.47 46.48
CA LEU A 47 32.72 -20.70 46.32
C LEU A 47 31.96 -19.37 46.23
N ASN A 48 32.31 -18.39 47.06
CA ASN A 48 31.67 -17.08 47.04
C ASN A 48 32.02 -16.28 45.77
N ILE A 49 33.29 -16.28 45.37
CA ILE A 49 33.72 -15.60 44.15
C ILE A 49 33.20 -16.35 42.91
N GLY A 50 33.30 -17.68 42.88
CA GLY A 50 32.82 -18.50 41.77
C GLY A 50 31.32 -18.32 41.52
N SER A 51 30.50 -18.35 42.57
CA SER A 51 29.05 -18.12 42.44
C SER A 51 28.71 -16.71 41.95
N SER A 52 29.43 -15.68 42.44
CA SER A 52 29.27 -14.29 41.98
C SER A 52 29.62 -14.13 40.49
N VAL A 53 30.69 -14.78 40.02
CA VAL A 53 31.11 -14.75 38.60
C VAL A 53 30.15 -15.52 37.71
N VAL A 54 29.64 -16.69 38.14
CA VAL A 54 28.59 -17.42 37.41
C VAL A 54 27.34 -16.55 37.26
N LEU A 55 26.90 -15.90 38.33
CA LEU A 55 25.72 -15.04 38.30
C LEU A 55 25.92 -13.86 37.35
N ALA A 56 27.08 -13.22 37.37
CA ALA A 56 27.42 -12.14 36.44
C ALA A 56 27.48 -12.61 34.98
N ALA A 57 28.06 -13.78 34.72
CA ALA A 57 28.14 -14.34 33.37
C ALA A 57 26.76 -14.73 32.82
N ILE A 58 25.91 -15.36 33.65
CA ILE A 58 24.52 -15.67 33.29
C ILE A 58 23.74 -14.38 33.04
N SER A 59 23.91 -13.37 33.89
CA SER A 59 23.24 -12.08 33.74
C SER A 59 23.63 -11.41 32.42
N TYR A 60 24.92 -11.42 32.07
CA TYR A 60 25.41 -10.85 30.82
C TYR A 60 24.95 -11.64 29.58
N VAL A 61 24.94 -12.98 29.63
CA VAL A 61 24.55 -13.81 28.48
C VAL A 61 23.03 -13.79 28.24
N ILE A 62 22.21 -13.62 29.28
CA ILE A 62 20.75 -13.67 29.16
C ILE A 62 20.14 -12.27 29.05
N PHE A 63 20.55 -11.31 29.88
CA PHE A 63 19.89 -10.01 29.92
C PHE A 63 20.37 -9.06 28.82
N ASP A 64 21.64 -9.06 28.41
CA ASP A 64 22.10 -8.15 27.34
C ASP A 64 21.38 -8.41 26.00
N PRO A 65 21.18 -9.66 25.53
CA PRO A 65 20.38 -9.92 24.34
C PRO A 65 18.93 -9.47 24.50
N LEU A 66 18.33 -9.69 25.67
CA LEU A 66 16.96 -9.27 25.98
C LEU A 66 16.81 -7.74 26.02
N PHE A 67 17.80 -7.03 26.56
CA PHE A 67 17.85 -5.57 26.57
C PHE A 67 18.17 -4.99 25.19
N GLU A 68 18.98 -5.66 24.37
CA GLU A 68 19.20 -5.30 22.97
C GLU A 68 17.93 -5.51 22.14
N GLU A 69 17.20 -6.62 22.33
CA GLU A 69 15.90 -6.88 21.70
C GLU A 69 14.87 -5.81 22.14
N ALA A 70 14.83 -5.48 23.43
CA ALA A 70 13.99 -4.41 23.98
C ALA A 70 14.40 -3.02 23.49
N ARG A 71 15.70 -2.77 23.25
CA ARG A 71 16.22 -1.53 22.63
C ARG A 71 15.97 -1.47 21.13
N ARG A 72 15.92 -2.59 20.41
CA ARG A 72 15.46 -2.66 19.01
C ARG A 72 13.95 -2.42 18.91
N ALA A 73 13.20 -2.82 19.93
CA ALA A 73 11.80 -2.48 20.11
C ALA A 73 11.56 -1.06 20.64
N ARG A 74 12.58 -0.18 20.66
CA ARG A 74 12.43 1.22 21.09
C ARG A 74 11.66 1.99 20.02
N VAL A 75 10.35 1.84 20.08
CA VAL A 75 9.37 2.62 19.32
C VAL A 75 9.56 4.07 19.74
N GLN A 76 9.95 4.92 18.80
CA GLN A 76 9.97 6.35 19.03
C GLN A 76 8.58 6.89 18.72
N GLU A 77 7.93 7.45 19.71
CA GLU A 77 6.63 8.10 19.55
C GLU A 77 6.83 9.55 19.09
N HIS A 78 6.13 9.92 18.03
CA HIS A 78 5.99 11.30 17.56
C HIS A 78 4.55 11.74 17.82
N LEU A 79 4.34 13.00 18.22
CA LEU A 79 3.00 13.48 18.58
C LEU A 79 2.03 13.55 17.39
N SER A 80 2.57 13.73 16.19
CA SER A 80 1.83 13.83 14.93
C SER A 80 2.74 13.48 13.75
N PHE A 81 2.17 13.40 12.55
CA PHE A 81 2.92 13.17 11.33
C PHE A 81 3.65 14.43 10.85
N ASP A 82 4.98 14.41 10.88
CA ASP A 82 5.82 15.46 10.31
C ASP A 82 6.05 15.22 8.81
N GLN A 83 5.28 15.94 7.98
CA GLN A 83 5.37 15.86 6.52
C GLN A 83 6.77 16.25 6.02
N HIS A 84 7.39 17.29 6.58
CA HIS A 84 8.67 17.80 6.09
C HIS A 84 9.81 16.81 6.38
N ALA A 85 9.82 16.23 7.58
CA ALA A 85 10.75 15.18 7.94
C ALA A 85 10.57 13.94 7.04
N PHE A 86 9.32 13.54 6.77
CA PHE A 86 9.05 12.41 5.88
C PHE A 86 9.51 12.68 4.44
N VAL A 87 9.21 13.86 3.88
CA VAL A 87 9.66 14.21 2.52
C VAL A 87 11.19 14.28 2.43
N THR A 88 11.88 14.77 3.47
CA THR A 88 13.35 14.72 3.55
C THR A 88 13.87 13.27 3.50
N ARG A 89 13.17 12.32 4.12
CA ARG A 89 13.49 10.89 4.07
C ARG A 89 13.18 10.28 2.69
N LEU A 90 12.13 10.72 2.00
CA LEU A 90 11.83 10.30 0.63
C LEU A 90 13.01 10.59 -0.32
N HIS A 91 13.56 11.81 -0.27
CA HIS A 91 14.71 12.20 -1.11
C HIS A 91 15.93 11.30 -0.96
N ARG A 92 16.10 10.67 0.21
CA ARG A 92 17.25 9.80 0.52
C ARG A 92 16.95 8.31 0.35
N SER A 93 15.69 7.94 0.17
CA SER A 93 15.27 6.55 0.05
C SER A 93 15.85 5.94 -1.22
N GLY A 94 16.40 4.73 -1.10
CA GLY A 94 17.03 4.03 -2.23
C GLY A 94 16.51 2.62 -2.46
N ARG A 95 15.71 2.07 -1.54
CA ARG A 95 15.24 0.68 -1.63
C ARG A 95 13.73 0.60 -1.76
N ARG A 96 12.99 1.20 -0.84
CA ARG A 96 11.53 1.00 -0.76
C ARG A 96 10.83 2.15 -0.06
N VAL A 97 9.73 2.60 -0.64
CA VAL A 97 8.79 3.53 -0.03
C VAL A 97 7.41 2.91 -0.10
N ARG A 98 6.70 2.86 1.03
CA ARG A 98 5.31 2.39 1.09
C ARG A 98 4.44 3.38 1.82
N ILE A 99 3.27 3.64 1.26
CA ILE A 99 2.25 4.46 1.88
C ILE A 99 0.97 3.63 1.89
N LEU A 100 0.40 3.41 3.08
CA LEU A 100 -0.95 2.87 3.25
C LEU A 100 -1.73 3.87 4.11
N ASP A 101 -2.80 4.43 3.55
CA ASP A 101 -3.62 5.44 4.22
C ASP A 101 -5.03 5.48 3.61
N THR A 102 -5.95 6.20 4.25
CA THR A 102 -7.25 6.50 3.63
C THR A 102 -7.05 7.40 2.42
N TRP A 103 -6.35 8.51 2.64
CA TRP A 103 -5.73 9.37 1.63
C TRP A 103 -4.46 9.95 2.26
N THR A 104 -3.48 10.37 1.48
CA THR A 104 -2.25 10.92 2.06
C THR A 104 -2.29 12.44 2.14
N ILE A 105 -1.95 12.97 3.31
CA ILE A 105 -1.78 14.43 3.49
C ILE A 105 -0.60 14.97 2.67
N LEU A 106 0.34 14.11 2.26
CA LEU A 106 1.51 14.51 1.47
C LEU A 106 1.16 15.16 0.14
N LEU A 107 -0.04 14.89 -0.40
CA LEU A 107 -0.50 15.47 -1.66
C LEU A 107 -1.50 16.61 -1.46
N GLU A 108 -1.63 17.10 -0.23
CA GLU A 108 -2.40 18.29 0.11
C GLU A 108 -1.52 19.56 0.09
N ASP A 109 -2.17 20.70 -0.18
CA ASP A 109 -1.63 22.06 0.00
C ASP A 109 -0.19 22.29 -0.52
N THR A 110 0.64 22.93 0.30
CA THR A 110 1.95 23.48 -0.06
C THR A 110 3.06 22.42 -0.12
N GLN A 111 2.87 21.26 0.51
CA GLN A 111 3.87 20.19 0.53
C GLN A 111 3.76 19.24 -0.66
N ARG A 112 2.64 19.25 -1.40
CA ARG A 112 2.41 18.37 -2.55
C ARG A 112 3.56 18.32 -3.54
N GLU A 113 4.03 19.49 -4.00
CA GLU A 113 5.11 19.53 -4.99
C GLU A 113 6.41 18.95 -4.46
N GLU A 114 6.74 19.26 -3.20
CA GLU A 114 7.96 18.77 -2.56
C GLU A 114 7.87 17.26 -2.30
N ALA A 115 6.71 16.75 -1.92
CA ALA A 115 6.46 15.32 -1.78
C ALA A 115 6.60 14.58 -3.11
N LEU A 116 6.01 15.09 -4.20
CA LEU A 116 6.16 14.52 -5.54
C LEU A 116 7.62 14.58 -6.04
N ARG A 117 8.35 15.65 -5.74
CA ARG A 117 9.81 15.73 -5.99
C ARG A 117 10.56 14.67 -5.19
N GLY A 118 10.25 14.49 -3.91
CA GLY A 118 10.82 13.44 -3.06
C GLY A 118 10.54 12.02 -3.57
N MET A 119 9.32 11.74 -4.01
CA MET A 119 8.97 10.45 -4.64
C MET A 119 9.76 10.21 -5.92
N ARG A 120 9.92 11.24 -6.78
CA ARG A 120 10.75 11.15 -7.99
C ARG A 120 12.22 10.86 -7.65
N ALA A 121 12.76 11.53 -6.64
CA ALA A 121 14.13 11.28 -6.16
C ALA A 121 14.29 9.84 -5.65
N ALA A 122 13.34 9.34 -4.85
CA ALA A 122 13.35 7.95 -4.39
C ALA A 122 13.37 6.95 -5.56
N LEU A 123 12.50 7.14 -6.55
CA LEU A 123 12.44 6.30 -7.75
C LEU A 123 13.77 6.31 -8.51
N ALA A 124 14.37 7.48 -8.68
CA ALA A 124 15.66 7.67 -9.35
C ALA A 124 16.82 7.02 -8.58
N ASN A 125 16.77 7.01 -7.25
CA ASN A 125 17.79 6.42 -6.39
C ASN A 125 17.80 4.89 -6.40
N GLY A 126 16.74 4.23 -6.85
CA GLY A 126 16.64 2.78 -6.67
C GLY A 126 15.33 2.28 -6.10
N ALA A 127 14.53 3.15 -5.48
CA ALA A 127 13.42 2.71 -4.67
C ALA A 127 12.23 2.23 -5.51
N GLN A 128 11.53 1.22 -4.99
CA GLN A 128 10.16 0.91 -5.39
C GLN A 128 9.21 1.74 -4.52
N VAL A 129 8.31 2.49 -5.15
CA VAL A 129 7.33 3.34 -4.46
C VAL A 129 5.95 2.71 -4.64
N GLN A 130 5.34 2.30 -3.53
CA GLN A 130 4.02 1.67 -3.51
C GLN A 130 3.07 2.51 -2.67
N LEU A 131 1.94 2.91 -3.25
CA LEU A 131 0.87 3.62 -2.56
C LEU A 131 -0.39 2.76 -2.58
N LEU A 132 -0.98 2.58 -1.41
CA LEU A 132 -2.21 1.85 -1.19
C LEU A 132 -3.19 2.80 -0.49
N LEU A 133 -4.14 3.34 -1.27
CA LEU A 133 -5.12 4.33 -0.79
C LEU A 133 -6.51 3.72 -0.74
N LEU A 134 -7.39 4.22 0.12
CA LEU A 134 -8.75 3.69 0.19
C LEU A 134 -9.52 4.00 -1.13
N ASP A 135 -10.36 3.08 -1.59
CA ASP A 135 -11.25 3.34 -2.73
C ASP A 135 -12.31 4.41 -2.35
N PRO A 136 -12.42 5.53 -3.08
CA PRO A 136 -13.40 6.58 -2.73
C PRO A 136 -14.86 6.14 -2.89
N ASP A 137 -15.12 5.07 -3.65
CA ASP A 137 -16.45 4.57 -3.98
C ASP A 137 -16.85 3.36 -3.11
N CYS A 138 -16.07 3.04 -2.07
CA CYS A 138 -16.38 1.96 -1.14
C CYS A 138 -17.08 2.42 0.14
N THR A 139 -17.74 1.48 0.82
CA THR A 139 -18.48 1.74 2.06
C THR A 139 -17.57 2.26 3.18
N ALA A 140 -16.34 1.76 3.27
CA ALA A 140 -15.39 2.21 4.30
C ALA A 140 -14.99 3.68 4.12
N ALA A 141 -14.93 4.19 2.88
CA ALA A 141 -14.66 5.61 2.64
C ALA A 141 -15.82 6.50 3.11
N GLN A 142 -17.06 6.05 2.92
CA GLN A 142 -18.25 6.76 3.41
C GLN A 142 -18.32 6.76 4.93
N GLN A 143 -18.14 5.59 5.57
CA GLN A 143 -18.07 5.47 7.03
C GLN A 143 -16.99 6.38 7.61
N ARG A 144 -15.84 6.47 6.95
CA ARG A 144 -14.75 7.35 7.41
C ARG A 144 -15.11 8.84 7.31
N SER A 145 -15.85 9.25 6.27
CA SER A 145 -16.41 10.62 6.19
C SER A 145 -17.37 10.90 7.34
N GLU A 146 -18.27 9.97 7.64
CA GLU A 146 -19.24 10.09 8.74
C GLU A 146 -18.52 10.22 10.10
N GLU A 147 -17.49 9.40 10.35
CA GLU A 147 -16.67 9.51 11.56
C GLU A 147 -16.01 10.90 11.69
N LEU A 148 -15.58 11.48 10.56
CA LEU A 148 -14.87 12.76 10.49
C LEU A 148 -15.79 13.97 10.25
N GLU A 149 -17.12 13.79 10.31
CA GLU A 149 -18.10 14.84 10.00
C GLU A 149 -17.86 16.13 10.83
N ARG A 150 -17.50 15.98 12.11
CA ARG A 150 -17.18 17.12 13.00
C ARG A 150 -16.01 17.97 12.49
N GLN A 151 -15.11 17.38 11.73
CA GLN A 151 -13.97 18.06 11.11
C GLN A 151 -14.28 18.56 9.69
N ARG A 152 -15.50 18.33 9.19
CA ARG A 152 -15.97 18.74 7.85
C ARG A 152 -15.10 18.21 6.72
N VAL A 153 -14.60 16.98 6.87
CA VAL A 153 -13.76 16.32 5.87
C VAL A 153 -14.61 15.40 5.00
N ASP A 154 -14.61 15.64 3.69
CA ASP A 154 -15.16 14.73 2.69
C ASP A 154 -14.06 13.79 2.20
N VAL A 155 -14.02 12.58 2.76
CA VAL A 155 -12.96 11.59 2.53
C VAL A 155 -12.92 11.13 1.06
N PRO A 156 -14.03 10.69 0.42
CA PRO A 156 -14.05 10.38 -1.00
C PRO A 156 -13.49 11.50 -1.88
N ARG A 157 -13.79 12.76 -1.57
CA ARG A 157 -13.26 13.91 -2.33
C ARG A 157 -11.75 14.06 -2.15
N GLN A 158 -11.22 13.89 -0.93
CA GLN A 158 -9.78 13.96 -0.69
C GLN A 158 -9.01 12.84 -1.38
N ILE A 159 -9.57 11.63 -1.35
CA ILE A 159 -9.03 10.47 -2.08
C ILE A 159 -8.98 10.76 -3.58
N ARG A 160 -10.09 11.18 -4.20
CA ARG A 160 -10.12 11.48 -5.65
C ARG A 160 -9.11 12.57 -6.03
N THR A 161 -8.93 13.57 -5.17
CA THR A 161 -7.94 14.63 -5.38
C THR A 161 -6.50 14.08 -5.34
N ASN A 162 -6.18 13.25 -4.35
CA ASN A 162 -4.91 12.53 -4.27
C ASN A 162 -4.64 11.70 -5.54
N LEU A 163 -5.64 10.91 -5.97
CA LEU A 163 -5.52 10.05 -7.14
C LEU A 163 -5.26 10.87 -8.42
N ARG A 164 -5.90 12.03 -8.59
CA ARG A 164 -5.62 12.93 -9.73
C ARG A 164 -4.18 13.41 -9.74
N HIS A 165 -3.66 13.81 -8.57
CA HIS A 165 -2.26 14.22 -8.46
C HIS A 165 -1.29 13.08 -8.77
N LEU A 166 -1.60 11.86 -8.34
CA LEU A 166 -0.80 10.67 -8.64
C LEU A 166 -0.85 10.28 -10.13
N ALA A 167 -2.02 10.40 -10.76
CA ALA A 167 -2.17 10.14 -12.20
C ALA A 167 -1.31 11.11 -13.03
N LEU A 168 -1.47 12.42 -12.77
CA LEU A 168 -0.64 13.45 -13.41
C LEU A 168 0.85 13.21 -13.16
N PHE A 169 1.22 12.86 -11.91
CA PHE A 169 2.60 12.53 -11.59
C PHE A 169 3.12 11.34 -12.40
N GLN A 170 2.35 10.25 -12.50
CA GLN A 170 2.71 9.06 -13.28
C GLN A 170 2.93 9.37 -14.76
N ASP A 171 2.16 10.31 -15.32
CA ASP A 171 2.32 10.76 -16.72
C ASP A 171 3.62 11.53 -16.94
N THR A 172 4.10 12.27 -15.92
CA THR A 172 5.39 13.00 -15.97
C THR A 172 6.64 12.13 -15.72
N LEU A 173 6.46 10.84 -15.41
CA LEU A 173 7.58 9.92 -15.24
C LEU A 173 8.00 9.31 -16.59
N ASP A 174 9.30 9.08 -16.79
CA ASP A 174 9.74 8.23 -17.89
C ASP A 174 9.32 6.77 -17.66
N ALA A 175 9.37 5.95 -18.71
CA ALA A 175 8.96 4.54 -18.63
C ALA A 175 9.75 3.71 -17.60
N ARG A 176 11.02 4.07 -17.35
CA ARG A 176 11.88 3.39 -16.38
C ARG A 176 11.53 3.78 -14.94
N LEU A 177 11.10 4.99 -14.67
CA LEU A 177 10.64 5.34 -13.32
C LEU A 177 9.20 4.88 -13.10
N ARG A 178 8.37 4.91 -14.15
CA ARG A 178 6.95 4.52 -14.09
C ARG A 178 6.75 3.08 -13.62
N HIS A 179 7.54 2.10 -14.07
CA HIS A 179 7.38 0.71 -13.63
C HIS A 179 7.68 0.47 -12.13
N ARG A 180 8.34 1.43 -11.47
CA ARG A 180 8.71 1.37 -10.05
C ARG A 180 7.71 2.10 -9.15
N LEU A 181 6.83 2.91 -9.75
CA LEU A 181 5.68 3.51 -9.08
C LEU A 181 4.49 2.57 -9.23
N GLN A 182 3.89 2.19 -8.10
CA GLN A 182 2.69 1.37 -8.08
C GLN A 182 1.67 2.04 -7.18
N VAL A 183 0.49 2.33 -7.73
CA VAL A 183 -0.62 2.93 -6.98
C VAL A 183 -1.81 2.00 -7.08
N ARG A 184 -2.32 1.58 -5.93
CA ARG A 184 -3.49 0.72 -5.79
C ARG A 184 -4.50 1.35 -4.86
N LEU A 185 -5.76 1.09 -5.14
CA LEU A 185 -6.89 1.43 -4.29
C LEU A 185 -7.36 0.16 -3.60
N TYR A 186 -7.65 0.20 -2.30
CA TYR A 186 -8.18 -0.95 -1.57
C TYR A 186 -9.61 -0.74 -1.08
N ASP A 187 -10.41 -1.80 -1.06
CA ASP A 187 -11.78 -1.84 -0.56
C ASP A 187 -11.87 -2.68 0.72
N ALA A 188 -11.35 -2.12 1.82
CA ALA A 188 -11.43 -2.72 3.15
C ALA A 188 -11.44 -1.64 4.24
N SER A 189 -11.96 -1.98 5.42
CA SER A 189 -11.91 -1.07 6.57
C SER A 189 -10.45 -0.75 6.94
N PRO A 190 -10.07 0.54 7.00
CA PRO A 190 -8.70 0.93 7.31
C PRO A 190 -8.37 0.63 8.79
N SER A 191 -7.35 -0.20 9.05
CA SER A 191 -6.93 -0.54 10.42
C SER A 191 -5.69 0.22 10.87
N ILE A 192 -4.75 0.46 9.96
CA ILE A 192 -3.46 1.11 10.23
C ILE A 192 -3.06 2.06 9.10
N GLN A 193 -2.44 3.16 9.46
CA GLN A 193 -1.71 4.03 8.55
C GLN A 193 -0.23 3.62 8.57
N LEU A 194 0.42 3.64 7.40
CA LEU A 194 1.83 3.32 7.25
C LEU A 194 2.51 4.31 6.31
N TYR A 195 3.62 4.88 6.77
CA TYR A 195 4.57 5.65 5.97
C TYR A 195 5.96 5.05 6.12
N GLN A 196 6.35 4.18 5.20
CA GLN A 196 7.64 3.49 5.20
C GLN A 196 8.67 4.19 4.32
N TRP A 197 9.90 4.29 4.83
CA TRP A 197 11.11 4.58 4.06
C TRP A 197 12.19 3.55 4.40
N ASP A 198 12.61 2.79 3.40
CA ASP A 198 13.60 1.72 3.48
C ASP A 198 13.35 0.68 4.59
N SER A 199 14.05 0.77 5.73
CA SER A 199 13.92 -0.15 6.88
C SER A 199 13.21 0.48 8.08
N ARG A 200 12.62 1.66 7.91
CA ARG A 200 11.90 2.38 8.96
C ARG A 200 10.49 2.74 8.49
N ALA A 201 9.59 2.88 9.44
CA ALA A 201 8.22 3.28 9.17
C ALA A 201 7.65 4.12 10.30
N LEU A 202 6.75 5.03 9.95
CA LEU A 202 5.80 5.65 10.86
C LEU A 202 4.47 4.90 10.74
N ILE A 203 3.91 4.52 11.88
CA ILE A 203 2.64 3.79 11.96
C ILE A 203 1.70 4.54 12.88
N SER A 204 0.43 4.62 12.50
CA SER A 204 -0.64 5.01 13.41
C SER A 204 -1.87 4.16 13.19
N PHE A 205 -2.83 4.26 14.10
CA PHE A 205 -4.15 3.64 13.96
C PHE A 205 -5.16 4.70 13.50
N PHE A 206 -6.31 4.27 12.98
CA PHE A 206 -7.40 5.17 12.63
C PHE A 206 -8.34 5.39 13.82
N PRO A 207 -8.16 6.44 14.63
CA PRO A 207 -9.10 6.79 15.69
C PRO A 207 -10.44 7.26 15.12
N ILE A 208 -11.52 6.99 15.84
CA ILE A 208 -12.84 7.55 15.53
C ILE A 208 -12.78 9.08 15.68
N GLY A 209 -13.23 9.80 14.66
CA GLY A 209 -13.39 11.25 14.70
C GLY A 209 -12.11 12.08 14.77
N LYS A 210 -10.94 11.49 14.49
CA LYS A 210 -9.65 12.19 14.38
C LYS A 210 -8.91 11.78 13.11
N LEU A 211 -8.16 12.70 12.52
CA LEU A 211 -7.33 12.43 11.35
C LEU A 211 -6.10 11.61 11.76
N SER A 212 -5.71 10.63 10.94
CA SER A 212 -4.61 9.69 11.21
C SER A 212 -3.25 10.38 11.32
N PHE A 213 -3.05 11.49 10.63
CA PHE A 213 -1.82 12.30 10.73
C PHE A 213 -1.78 13.25 11.95
N ASN A 214 -2.89 13.45 12.65
CA ASN A 214 -3.00 14.31 13.84
C ASN A 214 -2.96 13.53 15.16
N VAL A 215 -2.61 12.25 15.11
CA VAL A 215 -2.46 11.38 16.29
C VAL A 215 -1.03 10.90 16.43
N PRO A 216 -0.66 10.34 17.59
CA PRO A 216 0.68 9.82 17.79
C PRO A 216 1.08 8.80 16.71
N GLN A 217 2.31 8.96 16.23
CA GLN A 217 2.93 8.09 15.23
C GLN A 217 4.04 7.29 15.90
N LEU A 218 4.05 5.99 15.68
CA LEU A 218 5.06 5.07 16.17
C LEU A 218 6.11 4.88 15.08
N GLU A 219 7.32 5.38 15.31
CA GLU A 219 8.46 5.06 14.45
C GLU A 219 9.05 3.71 14.85
N VAL A 220 9.02 2.76 13.91
CA VAL A 220 9.48 1.39 14.13
C VAL A 220 10.58 1.02 13.14
N ASP A 221 11.39 0.05 13.54
CA ASP A 221 12.24 -0.69 12.62
C ASP A 221 11.42 -1.79 11.93
N MET A 222 11.50 -1.89 10.60
CA MET A 222 10.76 -2.89 9.83
C MET A 222 11.25 -4.33 10.11
N ASP A 223 12.46 -4.49 10.65
CA ASP A 223 13.00 -5.78 11.07
C ASP A 223 12.56 -6.17 12.50
N SER A 224 11.81 -5.31 13.20
CA SER A 224 11.25 -5.60 14.53
C SER A 224 9.94 -6.41 14.43
N PRO A 225 9.46 -7.04 15.53
CA PRO A 225 8.15 -7.70 15.53
C PRO A 225 6.99 -6.79 15.11
N TRP A 226 7.00 -5.52 15.52
CA TRP A 226 6.01 -4.52 15.09
C TRP A 226 6.11 -4.23 13.59
N GLY A 227 7.34 -4.10 13.08
CA GLY A 227 7.63 -3.95 11.66
C GLY A 227 7.11 -5.13 10.84
N GLY A 228 7.34 -6.36 11.32
CA GLY A 228 6.85 -7.60 10.71
C GLY A 228 5.32 -7.68 10.67
N PHE A 229 4.63 -7.31 11.75
CA PHE A 229 3.18 -7.23 11.78
C PHE A 229 2.63 -6.25 10.73
N VAL A 230 3.17 -5.04 10.69
CA VAL A 230 2.71 -4.02 9.72
C VAL A 230 3.06 -4.37 8.29
N HIS A 231 4.22 -4.97 8.07
CA HIS A 231 4.59 -5.52 6.78
C HIS A 231 3.56 -6.55 6.31
N ALA A 232 3.22 -7.53 7.16
CA ALA A 232 2.23 -8.55 6.83
C ALA A 232 0.85 -7.95 6.50
N ARG A 233 0.38 -6.95 7.28
CA ARG A 233 -0.88 -6.26 6.99
C ARG A 233 -0.87 -5.50 5.66
N PHE A 234 0.26 -4.88 5.30
CA PHE A 234 0.41 -4.24 3.99
C PHE A 234 0.36 -5.28 2.88
N GLU A 235 1.15 -6.36 2.97
CA GLU A 235 1.19 -7.39 1.93
C GLU A 235 -0.17 -8.08 1.78
N GLU A 236 -0.87 -8.38 2.87
CA GLU A 236 -2.20 -8.98 2.84
C GLU A 236 -3.18 -8.15 2.00
N LEU A 237 -3.21 -6.83 2.18
CA LEU A 237 -4.03 -5.96 1.35
C LEU A 237 -3.47 -5.84 -0.07
N TRP A 238 -2.16 -5.72 -0.20
CA TRP A 238 -1.49 -5.49 -1.48
C TRP A 238 -1.65 -6.67 -2.45
N GLU A 239 -1.53 -7.89 -1.97
CA GLU A 239 -1.60 -9.13 -2.76
C GLU A 239 -3.04 -9.60 -3.00
N HIS A 240 -4.03 -9.07 -2.25
CA HIS A 240 -5.43 -9.41 -2.43
C HIS A 240 -6.00 -8.74 -3.69
N GLU A 241 -5.81 -9.37 -4.85
CA GLU A 241 -6.24 -8.84 -6.16
C GLU A 241 -7.75 -8.53 -6.23
N GLN A 242 -8.57 -9.20 -5.40
CA GLN A 242 -10.01 -8.94 -5.34
C GLN A 242 -10.35 -7.69 -4.53
N ALA A 243 -9.50 -7.31 -3.59
CA ALA A 243 -9.74 -6.17 -2.72
C ALA A 243 -8.99 -4.93 -3.20
N THR A 244 -8.23 -5.01 -4.31
CA THR A 244 -7.45 -3.89 -4.83
C THR A 244 -7.63 -3.63 -6.31
N VAL A 245 -7.57 -2.35 -6.70
CA VAL A 245 -7.65 -1.89 -8.09
C VAL A 245 -6.43 -1.02 -8.38
N ASN A 246 -5.68 -1.31 -9.45
CA ASN A 246 -4.58 -0.45 -9.89
C ASN A 246 -5.12 0.90 -10.40
N LEU A 247 -4.33 1.97 -10.22
CA LEU A 247 -4.72 3.34 -10.60
C LEU A 247 -5.21 3.46 -12.04
N GLU A 248 -4.57 2.81 -13.00
CA GLU A 248 -4.96 2.84 -14.43
C GLU A 248 -6.39 2.30 -14.65
N ARG A 249 -6.73 1.19 -13.99
CA ARG A 249 -8.06 0.57 -14.04
C ARG A 249 -9.11 1.38 -13.26
N TYR A 250 -8.70 2.17 -12.28
CA TYR A 250 -9.59 3.11 -11.61
C TYR A 250 -10.03 4.23 -12.57
N TRP A 251 -9.12 4.73 -13.42
CA TRP A 251 -9.41 5.84 -14.32
C TRP A 251 -10.16 5.44 -15.59
N SER A 252 -9.97 4.22 -16.06
CA SER A 252 -10.49 3.83 -17.37
C SER A 252 -10.94 2.38 -17.41
N VAL A 253 -11.87 2.12 -18.31
CA VAL A 253 -12.37 0.77 -18.61
C VAL A 253 -12.08 0.45 -20.07
N ALA A 254 -11.66 -0.79 -20.32
CA ALA A 254 -11.49 -1.31 -21.66
C ALA A 254 -12.87 -1.58 -22.29
N VAL A 255 -13.12 -0.95 -23.44
CA VAL A 255 -14.34 -1.06 -24.21
C VAL A 255 -14.00 -1.49 -25.63
N MET A 256 -14.64 -2.56 -26.08
CA MET A 256 -14.62 -3.01 -27.47
C MET A 256 -15.91 -2.57 -28.15
N LEU A 257 -15.80 -1.69 -29.16
CA LEU A 257 -16.95 -1.26 -29.96
C LEU A 257 -17.33 -2.36 -30.95
N ARG A 258 -18.63 -2.66 -31.06
CA ARG A 258 -19.17 -3.64 -32.01
C ARG A 258 -20.17 -3.02 -32.97
N HIS A 259 -20.07 -3.38 -34.24
CA HIS A 259 -21.01 -3.05 -35.30
C HIS A 259 -21.39 -4.34 -36.04
N ASP A 260 -22.68 -4.66 -36.13
CA ASP A 260 -23.20 -5.86 -36.81
C ASP A 260 -22.39 -7.15 -36.48
N ASP A 261 -22.23 -7.40 -35.18
CA ASP A 261 -21.47 -8.51 -34.60
C ASP A 261 -19.94 -8.54 -34.81
N SER A 262 -19.37 -7.56 -35.50
CA SER A 262 -17.91 -7.46 -35.67
C SER A 262 -17.28 -6.54 -34.63
N ASP A 263 -16.20 -7.01 -33.98
CA ASP A 263 -15.36 -6.19 -33.11
C ASP A 263 -14.58 -5.19 -33.99
N VAL A 264 -14.79 -3.89 -33.73
CA VAL A 264 -14.25 -2.82 -34.59
C VAL A 264 -12.98 -2.24 -34.00
N ILE A 265 -13.00 -1.89 -32.71
CA ILE A 265 -11.89 -1.19 -32.05
C ILE A 265 -11.96 -1.37 -30.54
N GLU A 266 -10.80 -1.64 -29.93
CA GLU A 266 -10.60 -1.62 -28.48
C GLU A 266 -10.07 -0.24 -28.06
N MET A 267 -10.64 0.32 -27.00
CA MET A 267 -10.19 1.59 -26.43
C MET A 267 -10.42 1.67 -24.92
N GLN A 268 -9.62 2.52 -24.27
CA GLN A 268 -9.80 2.87 -22.86
C GLN A 268 -10.69 4.11 -22.77
N VAL A 269 -11.79 4.02 -22.02
CA VAL A 269 -12.74 5.13 -21.86
C VAL A 269 -12.90 5.52 -20.39
N PRO A 270 -13.09 6.81 -20.06
CA PRO A 270 -13.47 7.23 -18.72
C PRO A 270 -14.81 6.61 -18.31
N TYR A 271 -14.96 6.27 -17.03
CA TYR A 271 -16.19 5.67 -16.50
C TYR A 271 -16.47 6.05 -15.04
N VAL A 272 -17.74 6.00 -14.67
CA VAL A 272 -18.19 6.09 -13.27
C VAL A 272 -19.22 4.99 -12.98
N SER A 273 -19.31 4.61 -11.70
CA SER A 273 -20.36 3.71 -11.21
C SER A 273 -21.21 4.45 -10.20
N VAL A 274 -22.53 4.48 -10.42
CA VAL A 274 -23.48 5.18 -9.54
C VAL A 274 -24.65 4.24 -9.28
N GLU A 275 -24.92 3.95 -8.01
CA GLU A 275 -26.00 3.04 -7.58
C GLU A 275 -26.01 1.67 -8.29
N GLY A 276 -24.84 1.14 -8.62
CA GLY A 276 -24.69 -0.14 -9.34
C GLY A 276 -24.92 -0.05 -10.86
N GLN A 277 -25.16 1.14 -11.40
CA GLN A 277 -25.19 1.40 -12.83
C GLN A 277 -23.83 1.94 -13.29
N HIS A 278 -23.44 1.59 -14.52
CA HIS A 278 -22.16 2.00 -15.11
C HIS A 278 -22.37 2.97 -16.26
N TYR A 279 -21.56 4.02 -16.27
CA TYR A 279 -21.61 5.08 -17.27
C TYR A 279 -20.21 5.29 -17.84
N VAL A 280 -20.13 5.49 -19.15
CA VAL A 280 -18.87 5.73 -19.88
C VAL A 280 -18.93 7.06 -20.62
N ASP A 281 -17.80 7.76 -20.71
CA ASP A 281 -17.65 8.97 -21.51
C ASP A 281 -17.18 8.59 -22.91
N CYS A 282 -18.06 8.77 -23.90
CA CYS A 282 -17.83 8.40 -25.29
C CYS A 282 -17.24 9.56 -26.12
N SER A 283 -16.88 10.69 -25.51
CA SER A 283 -16.35 11.85 -26.23
C SER A 283 -15.11 11.54 -27.11
N GLY A 284 -14.36 10.49 -26.76
CA GLY A 284 -13.22 9.98 -27.54
C GLY A 284 -13.59 9.29 -28.86
N PHE A 285 -14.87 8.96 -29.11
CA PHE A 285 -15.31 8.33 -30.34
C PHE A 285 -16.73 8.75 -30.73
N LYS A 286 -16.92 9.16 -31.99
CA LYS A 286 -18.27 9.47 -32.50
C LYS A 286 -18.94 8.19 -32.97
N ALA A 287 -19.87 7.67 -32.18
CA ALA A 287 -20.73 6.57 -32.60
C ALA A 287 -21.62 7.02 -33.77
N ARG A 288 -21.41 6.49 -34.98
CA ARG A 288 -22.33 6.65 -36.11
C ARG A 288 -23.15 5.36 -36.25
N GLY A 289 -24.34 5.32 -35.66
CA GLY A 289 -25.25 4.17 -35.72
C GLY A 289 -25.44 3.45 -34.37
N PRO A 290 -26.30 2.42 -34.32
CA PRO A 290 -26.55 1.64 -33.11
C PRO A 290 -25.31 0.79 -32.78
N LEU A 291 -24.43 1.32 -31.94
CA LEU A 291 -23.27 0.57 -31.44
C LEU A 291 -23.64 -0.21 -30.18
N THR A 292 -23.19 -1.45 -30.13
CA THR A 292 -23.07 -2.18 -28.86
C THR A 292 -21.62 -2.13 -28.40
N VAL A 293 -21.43 -2.25 -27.09
CA VAL A 293 -20.13 -2.20 -26.44
C VAL A 293 -19.95 -3.47 -25.64
N ARG A 294 -18.84 -4.17 -25.89
CA ARG A 294 -18.36 -5.20 -24.97
C ARG A 294 -17.39 -4.54 -24.01
N ALA A 295 -17.79 -4.41 -22.74
CA ALA A 295 -16.97 -3.78 -21.71
C ALA A 295 -16.45 -4.82 -20.74
N VAL A 296 -15.18 -4.69 -20.37
CA VAL A 296 -14.61 -5.38 -19.21
C VAL A 296 -14.67 -4.42 -18.04
N LEU A 297 -15.85 -4.27 -17.45
CA LEU A 297 -16.02 -3.46 -16.26
C LEU A 297 -15.02 -3.93 -15.21
N PRO A 298 -14.21 -3.02 -14.62
CA PRO A 298 -13.23 -3.41 -13.62
C PRO A 298 -14.01 -4.10 -12.51
N PRO A 299 -13.85 -5.43 -12.36
CA PRO A 299 -14.66 -6.13 -11.41
C PRO A 299 -14.06 -5.84 -10.03
N ARG A 300 -14.90 -5.74 -8.99
CA ARG A 300 -14.43 -5.85 -7.60
C ARG A 300 -14.04 -7.31 -7.25
N ALA A 301 -13.97 -8.21 -8.24
CA ALA A 301 -13.46 -9.56 -8.14
C ALA A 301 -12.76 -9.98 -9.45
N PRO A 302 -11.49 -10.42 -9.46
CA PRO A 302 -10.80 -10.86 -10.67
C PRO A 302 -11.59 -11.96 -11.38
N GLY A 303 -11.68 -11.86 -12.71
CA GLY A 303 -12.40 -12.83 -13.54
C GLY A 303 -13.81 -12.43 -13.96
N GLY A 304 -14.24 -11.18 -13.70
CA GLY A 304 -15.45 -10.63 -14.31
C GLY A 304 -15.40 -10.79 -15.84
N ALA A 305 -16.23 -11.70 -16.36
CA ALA A 305 -16.26 -11.97 -17.79
C ALA A 305 -16.69 -10.69 -18.54
N PRO A 306 -16.04 -10.37 -19.68
CA PRO A 306 -16.49 -9.28 -20.53
C PRO A 306 -17.99 -9.45 -20.84
N ALA A 307 -18.79 -8.43 -20.55
CA ALA A 307 -20.22 -8.43 -20.84
C ALA A 307 -20.52 -7.50 -22.01
N VAL A 308 -21.54 -7.85 -22.79
CA VAL A 308 -22.02 -7.02 -23.89
C VAL A 308 -23.13 -6.13 -23.36
N PHE A 309 -23.03 -4.85 -23.67
CA PHE A 309 -23.95 -3.79 -23.28
C PHE A 309 -24.39 -3.02 -24.53
N ALA A 310 -25.63 -2.54 -24.53
CA ALA A 310 -26.03 -1.45 -25.39
C ALA A 310 -25.68 -0.11 -24.73
N LEU A 311 -25.46 0.91 -25.54
CA LEU A 311 -25.27 2.29 -25.09
C LEU A 311 -26.62 3.02 -25.11
N ALA A 312 -27.03 3.54 -23.96
CA ALA A 312 -28.23 4.36 -23.84
C ALA A 312 -27.89 5.76 -23.36
N GLU A 313 -28.66 6.77 -23.78
CA GLU A 313 -28.58 8.09 -23.15
C GLU A 313 -29.13 8.01 -21.72
N PRO A 314 -28.52 8.69 -20.74
CA PRO A 314 -29.13 8.88 -19.43
C PRO A 314 -30.43 9.67 -19.59
N ALA A 315 -31.56 9.10 -19.17
CA ALA A 315 -32.86 9.76 -19.23
C ALA A 315 -33.26 10.32 -17.86
N ASP A 316 -34.05 11.40 -17.81
CA ASP A 316 -34.52 12.00 -16.55
C ASP A 316 -35.40 11.06 -15.70
N GLY A 317 -35.99 10.03 -16.34
CA GLY A 317 -36.75 8.97 -15.66
C GLY A 317 -35.89 7.81 -15.17
N ASP A 318 -34.57 7.83 -15.40
CA ASP A 318 -33.67 6.80 -14.88
C ASP A 318 -33.51 6.90 -13.36
N ARG A 319 -33.14 5.78 -12.73
CA ARG A 319 -32.85 5.70 -11.30
C ARG A 319 -31.84 6.77 -10.84
N THR A 320 -30.87 7.09 -11.69
CA THR A 320 -29.88 8.14 -11.44
C THR A 320 -30.02 9.25 -12.50
N PRO A 321 -30.40 10.48 -12.10
CA PRO A 321 -30.53 11.61 -13.02
C PRO A 321 -29.22 11.95 -13.75
N ALA A 322 -29.33 12.43 -15.00
CA ALA A 322 -28.18 12.76 -15.85
C ALA A 322 -27.22 13.78 -15.19
N ASP A 323 -27.76 14.80 -14.51
CA ASP A 323 -26.95 15.79 -13.80
C ASP A 323 -26.15 15.20 -12.63
N THR A 324 -26.70 14.19 -11.94
CA THR A 324 -25.99 13.45 -10.89
C THR A 324 -24.81 12.70 -11.49
N VAL A 325 -25.03 12.00 -12.61
CA VAL A 325 -23.95 11.28 -13.31
C VAL A 325 -22.85 12.24 -13.76
N ARG A 326 -23.22 13.40 -14.36
CA ARG A 326 -22.24 14.43 -14.75
C ARG A 326 -21.41 14.91 -13.57
N ARG A 327 -22.05 15.15 -12.41
CA ARG A 327 -21.35 15.52 -11.18
C ARG A 327 -20.36 14.46 -10.71
N HIS A 328 -20.68 13.17 -10.82
CA HIS A 328 -19.74 12.09 -10.49
C HIS A 328 -18.54 12.07 -11.44
N PHE A 329 -18.74 12.31 -12.74
CA PHE A 329 -17.64 12.49 -13.69
C PHE A 329 -16.77 13.68 -13.30
N ASP A 330 -17.36 14.83 -13.00
CA ASP A 330 -16.61 16.03 -12.63
C ASP A 330 -15.86 15.86 -11.30
N GLN A 331 -16.44 15.13 -10.34
CA GLN A 331 -15.78 14.79 -9.08
C GLN A 331 -14.58 13.85 -9.29
N LYS A 332 -14.68 12.88 -10.20
CA LYS A 332 -13.62 11.91 -10.49
C LYS A 332 -12.53 12.54 -11.36
N TYR A 333 -12.90 13.04 -12.53
CA TYR A 333 -11.99 13.51 -13.58
C TYR A 333 -11.70 15.01 -13.55
N GLY A 334 -12.42 15.79 -12.74
CA GLY A 334 -12.42 17.26 -12.81
C GLY A 334 -13.49 17.78 -13.77
N GLY A 335 -13.92 19.02 -13.57
CA GLY A 335 -14.76 19.73 -14.53
C GLY A 335 -13.90 20.06 -15.76
N GLY A 336 -14.06 19.30 -16.83
CA GLY A 336 -13.31 19.50 -18.07
C GLY A 336 -13.83 20.71 -18.86
N ASP A 337 -13.04 21.18 -19.83
CA ASP A 337 -13.37 22.34 -20.68
C ASP A 337 -14.28 21.99 -21.88
N GLY A 338 -14.89 20.79 -21.92
CA GLY A 338 -15.64 20.31 -23.08
C GLY A 338 -16.88 19.47 -22.74
N PRO A 339 -17.83 19.34 -23.68
CA PRO A 339 -19.02 18.52 -23.49
C PRO A 339 -18.65 17.04 -23.39
N ARG A 340 -19.08 16.38 -22.30
CA ARG A 340 -18.96 14.94 -22.10
C ARG A 340 -20.09 14.22 -22.84
N GLU A 341 -19.78 13.17 -23.60
CA GLU A 341 -20.79 12.34 -24.25
C GLU A 341 -21.07 11.10 -23.39
N ILE A 342 -21.80 11.30 -22.30
CA ILE A 342 -22.03 10.25 -21.31
C ILE A 342 -23.09 9.26 -21.81
N ARG A 343 -22.76 7.97 -21.80
CA ARG A 343 -23.67 6.86 -22.11
C ARG A 343 -23.76 5.89 -20.96
N ARG A 344 -24.95 5.38 -20.68
CA ARG A 344 -25.19 4.30 -19.73
C ARG A 344 -24.98 2.96 -20.43
N LEU A 345 -24.32 2.03 -19.74
CA LEU A 345 -24.21 0.64 -20.16
C LEU A 345 -25.47 -0.10 -19.70
N VAL A 346 -26.30 -0.55 -20.64
CA VAL A 346 -27.52 -1.32 -20.37
C VAL A 346 -27.42 -2.71 -20.99
N PRO A 347 -28.08 -3.73 -20.41
CA PRO A 347 -28.18 -5.03 -21.07
C PRO A 347 -28.77 -4.90 -22.48
N PRO A 348 -28.31 -5.69 -23.46
CA PRO A 348 -28.85 -5.63 -24.82
C PRO A 348 -30.35 -5.94 -24.82
N PRO A 349 -31.15 -5.26 -25.65
CA PRO A 349 -32.62 -5.33 -25.64
C PRO A 349 -33.18 -6.71 -26.01
N ASP A 350 -32.42 -7.52 -26.75
CA ASP A 350 -32.70 -8.95 -26.95
C ASP A 350 -31.69 -9.75 -26.14
N GLY A 351 -32.17 -10.69 -25.34
CA GLY A 351 -31.40 -11.60 -24.46
C GLY A 351 -30.46 -12.56 -25.19
N SER A 352 -29.67 -12.04 -26.13
CA SER A 352 -28.50 -12.64 -26.74
C SER A 352 -27.52 -12.99 -25.63
N ARG A 353 -27.70 -14.21 -25.09
CA ARG A 353 -26.73 -14.86 -24.20
C ARG A 353 -25.35 -14.68 -24.81
N THR A 354 -24.45 -14.09 -24.05
CA THR A 354 -23.01 -14.09 -24.34
C THR A 354 -22.62 -15.49 -24.82
N PRO A 355 -22.16 -15.69 -26.06
CA PRO A 355 -21.71 -17.00 -26.48
C PRO A 355 -20.56 -17.40 -25.55
N ALA A 356 -20.69 -18.55 -24.90
CA ALA A 356 -19.64 -19.09 -24.04
C ALA A 356 -18.31 -19.10 -24.83
N PRO A 357 -17.17 -18.78 -24.20
CA PRO A 357 -15.88 -18.84 -24.87
C PRO A 357 -15.72 -20.24 -25.47
N ARG A 358 -15.55 -20.31 -26.79
CA ARG A 358 -15.22 -21.57 -27.47
C ARG A 358 -13.92 -22.08 -26.86
N SER A 359 -14.02 -23.15 -26.07
CA SER A 359 -12.87 -23.91 -25.63
C SER A 359 -12.07 -24.29 -26.87
N ALA A 360 -10.81 -23.88 -26.94
CA ALA A 360 -9.90 -24.35 -27.97
C ALA A 360 -9.81 -25.86 -27.81
N ALA A 361 -10.44 -26.60 -28.72
CA ALA A 361 -10.32 -28.04 -28.78
C ALA A 361 -8.84 -28.36 -28.96
N ALA A 362 -8.25 -28.94 -27.91
CA ALA A 362 -7.03 -29.71 -28.03
C ALA A 362 -7.31 -30.85 -29.01
N GLY A 363 -6.89 -30.68 -30.25
CA GLY A 363 -6.89 -31.74 -31.25
C GLY A 363 -5.83 -32.76 -30.87
N ASP A 364 -6.30 -33.91 -30.44
CA ASP A 364 -5.56 -35.15 -30.24
C ASP A 364 -4.62 -35.45 -31.42
N ALA A 365 -3.33 -35.58 -31.11
CA ALA A 365 -2.35 -36.24 -31.97
C ALA A 365 -2.06 -37.63 -31.39
N HIS A 366 -2.92 -38.61 -31.68
CA HIS A 366 -2.60 -40.04 -31.54
C HIS A 366 -3.21 -40.83 -32.70
N GLY A 367 -2.35 -41.44 -33.52
CA GLY A 367 -2.80 -42.31 -34.60
C GLY A 367 -1.73 -42.84 -35.54
N ARG A 368 -0.90 -43.75 -35.01
CA ARG A 368 -0.15 -44.84 -35.68
C ARG A 368 1.02 -44.54 -36.62
#